data_AF-A0A940CLM7-F1
#
_entry.id   AF-A0A940CLM7-F1
#
_cell.length_a   1.000
_cell.length_b   1.000
_cell.length_c   1.000
_cell.angle_alpha   90.00
_cell.angle_beta   90.00
_cell.angle_gamma   90.00
#
_symmetry.space_group_name_H-M   'P 1'
#
loop_
_entity.id
_entity.type
_entity.pdbx_description
1 polymer ?
#
loop_
_entity_poly.entity_id
_entity_poly.type
_entity_poly.pdbx_seq_one_letter_code
_entity_poly.pdbx_strand_id
1 'polypeptide(L)'
;MKLIGSYPNTRLRRNRKTEWSRRLVSENSLLSNDLIWPIFLTDGKNQKNQISTMPGVYRYSVDKIEKVVEKALKLKLPLLALFPHTQIEKKDKDGSEALNENNLVCKALKLIKKKFKSDIGIMCDVALDPYTSHGHDGLLKKGYVQNDETVEILVKQALLLAEMGCDVIAPSDMMDGRIGKIRKALDKNNFKLVQILSYAVKYASNFYGPFRDAIGSKKSLKSDKKNYQMNFFNQKEA
;
A
#
# COMPACT_ATOMS: atom_id res chain seq x y z
N MET A 1 6.57 39.61 -1.95
CA MET A 1 5.10 39.39 -1.94
C MET A 1 4.55 39.96 -3.24
N LYS A 2 3.97 39.17 -4.15
CA LYS A 2 3.37 39.71 -5.39
C LYS A 2 2.17 40.58 -4.99
N LEU A 3 2.19 41.87 -5.32
CA LEU A 3 1.09 42.80 -5.05
C LEU A 3 -0.12 42.40 -5.91
N ILE A 4 -1.18 41.92 -5.27
CA ILE A 4 -2.45 41.46 -5.90
C ILE A 4 -3.36 42.68 -6.27
N GLY A 5 -2.88 43.91 -6.06
CA GLY A 5 -3.66 45.14 -6.13
C GLY A 5 -4.59 45.31 -4.92
N SER A 6 -5.18 46.51 -4.76
CA SER A 6 -6.02 46.86 -3.60
C SER A 6 -7.50 46.93 -3.95
N TYR A 7 -8.36 46.70 -2.95
CA TYR A 7 -9.78 47.01 -3.05
C TYR A 7 -9.98 48.53 -3.20
N PRO A 8 -10.91 49.03 -4.04
CA PRO A 8 -11.91 48.29 -4.83
C PRO A 8 -11.44 47.89 -6.24
N ASN A 9 -10.21 48.24 -6.63
CA ASN A 9 -9.68 47.99 -7.97
C ASN A 9 -9.50 46.49 -8.23
N THR A 10 -8.96 45.75 -7.27
CA THR A 10 -8.95 44.28 -7.26
C THR A 10 -10.13 43.75 -6.46
N ARG A 11 -11.03 43.02 -7.12
CA ARG A 11 -12.11 42.26 -6.49
C ARG A 11 -12.00 40.79 -6.87
N LEU A 12 -11.42 39.98 -5.99
CA LEU A 12 -11.22 38.54 -6.21
C LEU A 12 -12.53 37.77 -6.42
N ARG A 13 -13.67 38.34 -5.98
CA ARG A 13 -15.01 37.78 -6.25
C ARG A 13 -15.41 37.80 -7.73
N ARG A 14 -14.75 38.60 -8.58
CA ARG A 14 -15.04 38.64 -10.03
C ARG A 14 -14.82 37.27 -10.67
N ASN A 15 -13.68 36.63 -10.40
CA ASN A 15 -13.36 35.27 -10.91
C ASN A 15 -14.24 34.18 -10.28
N ARG A 16 -14.93 34.49 -9.19
CA ARG A 16 -15.80 33.57 -8.44
C ARG A 16 -17.29 33.71 -8.82
N LYS A 17 -17.62 34.64 -9.73
CA LYS A 17 -19.01 35.00 -10.08
C LYS A 17 -19.74 33.88 -10.81
N THR A 18 -19.07 33.21 -11.73
CA THR A 18 -19.67 32.18 -12.60
C THR A 18 -18.86 30.90 -12.54
N GLU A 19 -19.53 29.79 -12.86
CA GLU A 19 -18.91 28.46 -12.90
C GLU A 19 -17.79 28.39 -13.96
N TRP A 20 -18.02 28.93 -15.16
CA TRP A 20 -16.99 28.96 -16.22
C TRP A 20 -15.73 29.73 -15.82
N SER A 21 -15.87 30.84 -15.08
CA SER A 21 -14.74 31.66 -14.66
C SER A 21 -13.94 30.96 -13.56
N ARG A 22 -14.63 30.25 -12.65
CA ARG A 22 -13.99 29.39 -11.65
C ARG A 22 -13.17 28.29 -12.30
N ARG A 23 -13.73 27.58 -13.30
CA ARG A 23 -12.98 26.55 -14.05
C ARG A 23 -11.72 27.10 -14.71
N LEU A 24 -11.80 28.30 -15.30
CA LEU A 24 -10.67 28.94 -15.99
C LEU A 24 -9.50 29.26 -15.05
N VAL A 25 -9.80 29.58 -13.78
CA VAL A 25 -8.78 29.99 -12.79
C VAL A 25 -8.46 28.90 -11.76
N SER A 26 -9.00 27.70 -11.91
CA SER A 26 -8.72 26.57 -11.02
C SER A 26 -7.23 26.20 -11.08
N GLU A 27 -6.58 26.14 -9.93
CA GLU A 27 -5.16 25.80 -9.82
C GLU A 27 -4.91 24.29 -9.84
N ASN A 28 -5.92 23.48 -9.48
CA ASN A 28 -5.80 22.04 -9.34
C ASN A 28 -7.06 21.33 -9.86
N SER A 29 -6.89 20.11 -10.34
CA SER A 29 -7.95 19.17 -10.71
C SER A 29 -7.61 17.78 -10.22
N LEU A 30 -8.63 16.97 -9.93
CA LEU A 30 -8.48 15.54 -9.60
C LEU A 30 -9.01 14.70 -10.77
N LEU A 31 -8.23 13.73 -11.21
CA LEU A 31 -8.49 12.85 -12.34
C LEU A 31 -8.28 11.39 -11.95
N SER A 32 -8.76 10.44 -12.75
CA SER A 32 -8.62 9.00 -12.44
C SER A 32 -7.16 8.53 -12.35
N ASN A 33 -6.24 9.18 -13.05
CA ASN A 33 -4.81 8.87 -13.03
C ASN A 33 -4.12 9.27 -11.72
N ASP A 34 -4.78 10.05 -10.85
CA ASP A 34 -4.28 10.40 -9.52
C ASP A 34 -4.63 9.34 -8.47
N LEU A 35 -5.42 8.32 -8.84
CA LEU A 35 -6.04 7.39 -7.90
C LEU A 35 -5.40 6.00 -7.94
N ILE A 36 -4.99 5.51 -6.76
CA ILE A 36 -4.60 4.11 -6.53
C ILE A 36 -5.70 3.47 -5.70
N TRP A 37 -6.16 2.27 -6.07
CA TRP A 37 -7.24 1.59 -5.34
C TRP A 37 -6.72 0.40 -4.50
N PRO A 38 -6.73 0.49 -3.16
CA PRO A 38 -6.40 -0.62 -2.29
C PRO A 38 -7.45 -1.73 -2.31
N ILE A 39 -6.99 -2.97 -2.50
CA ILE A 39 -7.81 -4.18 -2.53
C ILE A 39 -7.35 -5.15 -1.45
N PHE A 40 -8.28 -5.60 -0.62
CA PHE A 40 -8.03 -6.61 0.40
C PHE A 40 -8.34 -8.00 -0.12
N LEU A 41 -7.38 -8.92 0.02
CA LEU A 41 -7.50 -10.31 -0.40
C LEU A 41 -7.83 -11.20 0.81
N THR A 42 -8.64 -12.24 0.62
CA THR A 42 -8.93 -13.25 1.64
C THR A 42 -8.88 -14.66 1.05
N ASP A 43 -8.68 -15.67 1.89
CA ASP A 43 -8.81 -17.08 1.49
C ASP A 43 -10.27 -17.44 1.16
N GLY A 44 -10.43 -18.60 0.52
CA GLY A 44 -11.72 -19.18 0.14
C GLY A 44 -12.02 -19.05 -1.36
N LYS A 45 -13.26 -19.41 -1.73
CA LYS A 45 -13.78 -19.34 -3.10
C LYS A 45 -15.06 -18.52 -3.11
N ASN A 46 -15.25 -17.68 -4.12
CA ASN A 46 -16.44 -16.86 -4.31
C ASN A 46 -16.76 -15.92 -3.12
N GLN A 47 -15.75 -15.47 -2.37
CA GLN A 47 -15.90 -14.63 -1.18
C GLN A 47 -15.87 -13.14 -1.51
N LYS A 48 -16.76 -12.38 -0.86
CA LYS A 48 -16.79 -10.91 -0.86
C LYS A 48 -17.30 -10.46 0.52
N ASN A 49 -16.38 -10.26 1.45
CA ASN A 49 -16.70 -10.07 2.86
C ASN A 49 -16.59 -8.59 3.20
N GLN A 50 -17.66 -7.98 3.69
CA GLN A 50 -17.62 -6.57 4.08
C GLN A 50 -16.70 -6.38 5.30
N ILE A 51 -15.94 -5.29 5.30
CA ILE A 51 -15.15 -4.86 6.45
C ILE A 51 -16.03 -3.92 7.27
N SER A 52 -16.42 -4.33 8.48
CA SER A 52 -17.38 -3.59 9.31
C SER A 52 -16.93 -2.18 9.67
N THR A 53 -15.63 -2.00 9.90
CA THR A 53 -15.01 -0.69 10.21
C THR A 53 -14.79 0.19 8.98
N MET A 54 -15.05 -0.32 7.77
CA MET A 54 -14.88 0.39 6.50
C MET A 54 -16.11 0.16 5.60
N PRO A 55 -17.24 0.85 5.85
CA PRO A 55 -18.46 0.69 5.06
C PRO A 55 -18.21 0.86 3.55
N GLY A 56 -18.73 -0.06 2.75
CA GLY A 56 -18.52 -0.09 1.29
C GLY A 56 -17.19 -0.71 0.83
N VAL A 57 -16.33 -1.13 1.76
CA VAL A 57 -15.06 -1.82 1.47
C VAL A 57 -15.17 -3.31 1.81
N TYR A 58 -14.55 -4.15 0.99
CA TYR A 58 -14.67 -5.60 1.08
C TYR A 58 -13.31 -6.29 0.98
N ARG A 59 -13.21 -7.48 1.57
CA ARG A 59 -12.19 -8.49 1.27
C ARG A 59 -12.70 -9.41 0.17
N TYR A 60 -11.86 -9.73 -0.80
CA TYR A 60 -12.21 -10.57 -1.95
C TYR A 60 -11.39 -11.85 -1.96
N SER A 61 -12.01 -12.99 -2.24
CA SER A 61 -11.22 -14.16 -2.61
C SER A 61 -10.52 -13.92 -3.94
N VAL A 62 -9.39 -14.60 -4.17
CA VAL A 62 -8.58 -14.39 -5.38
C VAL A 62 -9.40 -14.60 -6.66
N ASP A 63 -10.33 -15.56 -6.70
CA ASP A 63 -11.21 -15.79 -7.85
C ASP A 63 -12.19 -14.65 -8.15
N LYS A 64 -12.40 -13.72 -7.20
CA LYS A 64 -13.24 -12.53 -7.40
C LYS A 64 -12.47 -11.29 -7.87
N ILE A 65 -11.14 -11.34 -7.89
CA ILE A 65 -10.30 -10.17 -8.20
C ILE A 65 -10.51 -9.67 -9.63
N GLU A 66 -10.85 -10.57 -10.56
CA GLU A 66 -11.08 -10.23 -11.97
C GLU A 66 -12.15 -9.15 -12.13
N LYS A 67 -13.29 -9.31 -11.46
CA LYS A 67 -14.38 -8.32 -11.49
C LYS A 67 -13.98 -6.97 -10.90
N VAL A 68 -13.03 -6.96 -9.96
CA VAL A 68 -12.48 -5.74 -9.38
C VAL A 68 -11.60 -5.02 -10.38
N VAL A 69 -10.73 -5.77 -11.08
CA VAL A 69 -9.85 -5.23 -12.13
C VAL A 69 -10.66 -4.69 -13.31
N GLU A 70 -11.66 -5.43 -13.81
CA GLU A 70 -12.55 -4.97 -14.88
C GLU A 70 -13.24 -3.63 -14.51
N LYS A 71 -13.69 -3.51 -13.26
CA LYS A 71 -14.27 -2.27 -12.76
C LYS A 71 -13.24 -1.14 -12.72
N ALA A 72 -12.01 -1.41 -12.28
CA ALA A 72 -10.94 -0.43 -12.23
C ALA A 72 -10.59 0.09 -13.63
N LEU A 73 -10.49 -0.81 -14.61
CA LEU A 73 -10.27 -0.47 -16.02
C LEU A 73 -11.41 0.38 -16.59
N LYS A 74 -12.68 0.02 -16.33
CA LYS A 74 -13.84 0.83 -16.73
C LYS A 74 -13.80 2.25 -16.16
N LEU A 75 -13.28 2.41 -14.95
CA LEU A 75 -13.10 3.69 -14.27
C LEU A 75 -11.79 4.41 -14.65
N LYS A 76 -10.97 3.79 -15.52
CA LYS A 76 -9.66 4.27 -15.95
C LYS A 76 -8.68 4.48 -14.79
N LEU A 77 -8.77 3.63 -13.76
CA LEU A 77 -7.82 3.64 -12.66
C LEU A 77 -6.51 2.96 -13.09
N PRO A 78 -5.34 3.59 -12.88
CA PRO A 78 -4.06 3.07 -13.38
C PRO A 78 -3.49 1.93 -12.54
N LEU A 79 -3.81 1.87 -11.24
CA LEU A 79 -3.06 1.05 -10.28
C LEU A 79 -3.97 0.48 -9.17
N LEU A 80 -3.82 -0.83 -8.91
CA LEU A 80 -4.37 -1.49 -7.71
C LEU A 80 -3.26 -1.78 -6.70
N ALA A 81 -3.56 -1.63 -5.42
CA ALA A 81 -2.65 -2.00 -4.33
C ALA A 81 -3.19 -3.23 -3.59
N LEU A 82 -2.44 -4.32 -3.55
CA LEU A 82 -2.91 -5.58 -2.96
C LEU A 82 -2.45 -5.72 -1.50
N PHE A 83 -3.40 -6.03 -0.62
CA PHE A 83 -3.16 -6.29 0.80
C PHE A 83 -3.80 -7.61 1.24
N PRO A 84 -3.06 -8.56 1.81
CA PRO A 84 -3.63 -9.83 2.25
C PRO A 84 -4.24 -9.73 3.65
N HIS A 85 -5.40 -10.36 3.81
CA HIS A 85 -5.92 -10.79 5.11
C HIS A 85 -5.50 -12.26 5.31
N THR A 86 -4.28 -12.47 5.79
CA THR A 86 -3.71 -13.80 6.05
C THR A 86 -4.41 -14.46 7.24
N GLN A 87 -4.78 -15.74 7.08
CA GLN A 87 -5.42 -16.51 8.15
C GLN A 87 -4.46 -16.78 9.31
N ILE A 88 -4.99 -16.93 10.52
CA ILE A 88 -4.19 -16.97 11.76
C ILE A 88 -3.25 -18.17 11.80
N GLU A 89 -3.65 -19.31 11.24
CA GLU A 89 -2.86 -20.54 11.14
C GLU A 89 -1.67 -20.42 10.18
N LYS A 90 -1.66 -19.41 9.30
CA LYS A 90 -0.54 -19.10 8.41
C LYS A 90 0.34 -17.98 8.96
N LYS A 91 0.02 -17.45 10.14
CA LYS A 91 0.84 -16.44 10.81
C LYS A 91 1.77 -17.09 11.82
N ASP A 92 3.04 -16.75 11.77
CA ASP A 92 4.03 -17.20 12.74
C ASP A 92 4.90 -16.04 13.22
N LYS A 93 5.87 -16.30 14.09
CA LYS A 93 6.75 -15.26 14.64
C LYS A 93 7.71 -14.66 13.61
N ASP A 94 7.95 -15.36 12.50
CA ASP A 94 8.98 -15.00 11.52
C ASP A 94 8.36 -14.42 10.22
N GLY A 95 7.03 -14.47 10.10
CA GLY A 95 6.30 -14.00 8.93
C GLY A 95 6.48 -14.90 7.70
N SER A 96 6.66 -16.22 7.87
CA SER A 96 7.09 -17.12 6.78
C SER A 96 6.17 -17.12 5.55
N GLU A 97 4.87 -16.90 5.73
CA GLU A 97 3.89 -16.81 4.64
C GLU A 97 4.15 -15.62 3.68
N ALA A 98 4.91 -14.60 4.11
CA ALA A 98 5.38 -13.53 3.24
C ALA A 98 6.27 -14.05 2.08
N LEU A 99 6.96 -15.18 2.31
CA LEU A 99 7.87 -15.81 1.35
C LEU A 99 7.24 -17.03 0.65
N ASN A 100 5.95 -17.30 0.87
CA ASN A 100 5.25 -18.41 0.22
C ASN A 100 4.75 -17.99 -1.18
N GLU A 101 5.26 -18.66 -2.23
CA GLU A 101 4.84 -18.44 -3.62
C GLU A 101 3.35 -18.71 -3.88
N ASN A 102 2.68 -19.39 -2.96
CA ASN A 102 1.26 -19.72 -2.99
C ASN A 102 0.43 -18.89 -2.00
N ASN A 103 0.99 -17.80 -1.44
CA ASN A 103 0.22 -16.87 -0.62
C ASN A 103 -0.83 -16.11 -1.46
N LEU A 104 -1.70 -15.37 -0.78
CA LEU A 104 -2.82 -14.64 -1.41
C LEU A 104 -2.35 -13.63 -2.46
N VAL A 105 -1.30 -12.87 -2.18
CA VAL A 105 -0.79 -11.80 -3.06
C VAL A 105 -0.18 -12.41 -4.32
N CYS A 106 0.66 -13.43 -4.16
CA CYS A 106 1.29 -14.15 -5.28
C CYS A 106 0.24 -14.79 -6.20
N LYS A 107 -0.78 -15.45 -5.64
CA LYS A 107 -1.90 -16.01 -6.42
C LYS A 107 -2.68 -14.93 -7.17
N ALA A 108 -2.95 -13.79 -6.54
CA ALA A 108 -3.64 -12.67 -7.17
C ALA A 108 -2.80 -12.06 -8.30
N LEU A 109 -1.50 -11.83 -8.09
CA LEU A 109 -0.56 -11.35 -9.11
C LEU A 109 -0.56 -12.25 -10.34
N LYS A 110 -0.35 -13.57 -10.16
CA LYS A 110 -0.38 -14.55 -11.27
C LYS A 110 -1.68 -14.47 -12.06
N LEU A 111 -2.82 -14.43 -11.36
CA LEU A 111 -4.14 -14.35 -12.00
C LEU A 111 -4.32 -13.05 -12.79
N ILE A 112 -4.00 -11.91 -12.18
CA ILE A 112 -4.16 -10.60 -12.81
C ILE A 112 -3.23 -10.46 -14.01
N LYS A 113 -1.95 -10.78 -13.88
CA LYS A 113 -0.97 -10.66 -14.97
C LYS A 113 -1.26 -11.61 -16.12
N LYS A 114 -1.78 -12.81 -15.86
CA LYS A 114 -2.25 -13.73 -16.90
C LYS A 114 -3.40 -13.14 -17.72
N LYS A 115 -4.35 -12.44 -17.09
CA LYS A 115 -5.59 -11.97 -17.75
C LYS A 115 -5.49 -10.57 -18.33
N PHE A 116 -4.88 -9.63 -17.61
CA PHE A 116 -4.89 -8.20 -17.91
C PHE A 116 -3.53 -7.65 -18.33
N LYS A 117 -2.45 -8.43 -18.17
CA LYS A 117 -1.09 -8.07 -18.60
C LYS A 117 -0.68 -6.66 -18.12
N SER A 118 -0.66 -5.69 -19.03
CA SER A 118 -0.18 -4.33 -18.84
C SER A 118 -1.30 -3.28 -18.88
N ASP A 119 -2.56 -3.70 -18.95
CA ASP A 119 -3.71 -2.78 -18.96
C ASP A 119 -3.89 -2.06 -17.60
N ILE A 120 -3.34 -2.63 -16.53
CA ILE A 120 -3.35 -2.07 -15.18
C ILE A 120 -2.04 -2.38 -14.45
N GLY A 121 -1.52 -1.40 -13.71
CA GLY A 121 -0.42 -1.61 -12.79
C GLY A 121 -0.88 -2.30 -11.51
N ILE A 122 0.00 -3.08 -10.90
CA ILE A 122 -0.20 -3.73 -9.61
C ILE A 122 0.94 -3.37 -8.66
N MET A 123 0.55 -2.79 -7.54
CA MET A 123 1.41 -2.49 -6.41
C MET A 123 1.22 -3.56 -5.33
N CYS A 124 2.33 -4.05 -4.77
CA CYS A 124 2.32 -4.97 -3.64
C CYS A 124 3.09 -4.40 -2.47
N ASP A 125 2.49 -4.55 -1.28
CA ASP A 125 3.11 -4.16 -0.02
C ASP A 125 4.24 -5.11 0.37
N VAL A 126 5.35 -4.56 0.85
CA VAL A 126 6.47 -5.30 1.43
C VAL A 126 6.57 -4.89 2.90
N ALA A 127 6.00 -5.75 3.75
CA ALA A 127 5.98 -5.65 5.20
C ALA A 127 5.57 -7.01 5.78
N LEU A 128 5.92 -7.27 7.04
CA LEU A 128 5.62 -8.55 7.70
C LEU A 128 4.35 -8.52 8.57
N ASP A 129 3.69 -7.38 8.77
CA ASP A 129 2.57 -7.28 9.71
C ASP A 129 1.31 -8.08 9.36
N PRO A 130 0.98 -8.38 8.08
CA PRO A 130 -0.10 -9.30 7.78
C PRO A 130 0.27 -10.76 8.08
N TYR A 131 1.56 -11.07 8.14
CA TYR A 131 2.10 -12.43 8.19
C TYR A 131 2.63 -12.83 9.57
N THR A 132 2.92 -11.86 10.44
CA THR A 132 3.43 -12.14 11.78
C THR A 132 2.31 -12.36 12.79
N SER A 133 2.53 -13.30 13.72
CA SER A 133 1.60 -13.59 14.83
C SER A 133 1.47 -12.42 15.81
N HIS A 134 2.48 -11.54 15.87
CA HIS A 134 2.53 -10.34 16.71
C HIS A 134 2.16 -9.04 15.97
N GLY A 135 1.94 -9.07 14.65
CA GLY A 135 1.43 -7.92 13.88
C GLY A 135 2.39 -6.72 13.75
N HIS A 136 3.70 -6.92 13.92
CA HIS A 136 4.71 -5.90 13.65
C HIS A 136 5.25 -6.06 12.23
N ASP A 137 5.78 -4.96 11.68
CA ASP A 137 6.25 -4.89 10.29
C ASP A 137 7.56 -5.68 10.06
N GLY A 138 8.18 -6.18 11.15
CA GLY A 138 9.45 -6.91 11.15
C GLY A 138 9.59 -7.94 12.27
N LEU A 139 10.75 -8.60 12.34
CA LEU A 139 11.07 -9.63 13.33
C LEU A 139 11.18 -9.08 14.75
N LEU A 140 10.45 -9.66 15.69
CA LEU A 140 10.40 -9.21 17.07
C LEU A 140 11.34 -10.03 17.98
N LYS A 141 12.30 -9.36 18.64
CA LYS A 141 13.18 -9.97 19.65
C LYS A 141 13.19 -9.12 20.90
N LYS A 142 12.81 -9.71 22.05
CA LYS A 142 12.72 -9.04 23.36
C LYS A 142 11.94 -7.71 23.32
N GLY A 143 10.85 -7.65 22.54
CA GLY A 143 10.01 -6.46 22.43
C GLY A 143 10.51 -5.38 21.45
N TYR A 144 11.64 -5.61 20.76
CA TYR A 144 12.19 -4.70 19.76
C TYR A 144 12.19 -5.33 18.37
N VAL A 145 11.74 -4.57 17.36
CA VAL A 145 11.76 -5.00 15.96
C VAL A 145 13.19 -4.86 15.42
N GLN A 146 13.80 -5.98 15.04
CA GLN A 146 15.18 -6.02 14.58
C GLN A 146 15.28 -5.45 13.16
N ASN A 147 16.10 -4.41 12.95
CA ASN A 147 16.17 -3.71 11.67
C ASN A 147 16.74 -4.61 10.56
N ASP A 148 18.00 -5.03 10.71
CA ASP A 148 18.75 -5.65 9.62
C ASP A 148 18.22 -7.03 9.25
N GLU A 149 17.91 -7.87 10.24
CA GLU A 149 17.32 -9.18 10.05
C GLU A 149 15.93 -9.09 9.39
N THR A 150 15.16 -8.04 9.69
CA THR A 150 13.90 -7.78 8.99
C THR A 150 14.16 -7.44 7.53
N VAL A 151 15.10 -6.54 7.25
CA VAL A 151 15.39 -6.13 5.87
C VAL A 151 15.83 -7.32 5.00
N GLU A 152 16.54 -8.30 5.56
CA GLU A 152 16.88 -9.53 4.82
C GLU A 152 15.65 -10.31 4.35
N ILE A 153 14.59 -10.38 5.16
CA ILE A 153 13.32 -11.01 4.78
C ILE A 153 12.57 -10.15 3.76
N LEU A 154 12.51 -8.84 3.97
CA LEU A 154 11.83 -7.92 3.05
C LEU A 154 12.45 -7.93 1.65
N VAL A 155 13.78 -8.10 1.55
CA VAL A 155 14.47 -8.31 0.27
C VAL A 155 13.98 -9.57 -0.43
N LYS A 156 13.85 -10.69 0.30
CA LYS A 156 13.33 -11.95 -0.27
C LYS A 156 11.87 -11.81 -0.70
N GLN A 157 11.05 -11.13 0.10
CA GLN A 157 9.65 -10.85 -0.23
C GLN A 157 9.54 -10.00 -1.50
N ALA A 158 10.36 -8.94 -1.63
CA ALA A 158 10.36 -8.07 -2.80
C ALA A 158 10.76 -8.82 -4.08
N LEU A 159 11.78 -9.68 -4.00
CA LEU A 159 12.18 -10.54 -5.12
C LEU A 159 11.07 -11.50 -5.54
N LEU A 160 10.46 -12.18 -4.57
CA LEU A 160 9.34 -13.07 -4.82
C LEU A 160 8.19 -12.34 -5.53
N LEU A 161 7.78 -11.17 -5.03
CA LEU A 161 6.70 -10.40 -5.64
C LEU A 161 7.06 -9.93 -7.07
N ALA A 162 8.32 -9.55 -7.30
CA ALA A 162 8.81 -9.21 -8.64
C ALA A 162 8.78 -10.42 -9.60
N GLU A 163 9.19 -11.60 -9.14
CA GLU A 163 9.09 -12.86 -9.89
C GLU A 163 7.64 -13.22 -10.24
N MET A 164 6.70 -12.90 -9.37
CA MET A 164 5.26 -13.07 -9.62
C MET A 164 4.66 -12.02 -10.56
N GLY A 165 5.48 -11.04 -10.99
CA GLY A 165 5.09 -10.00 -11.95
C GLY A 165 4.53 -8.74 -11.31
N CYS A 166 4.88 -8.41 -10.06
CA CYS A 166 4.53 -7.11 -9.48
C CYS A 166 5.23 -5.96 -10.23
N ASP A 167 4.49 -4.87 -10.53
CA ASP A 167 5.08 -3.72 -11.23
C ASP A 167 5.69 -2.71 -10.25
N VAL A 168 5.07 -2.56 -9.07
CA VAL A 168 5.46 -1.59 -8.03
C VAL A 168 5.59 -2.29 -6.68
N ILE A 169 6.80 -2.38 -6.17
CA ILE A 169 7.07 -2.82 -4.81
C ILE A 169 6.93 -1.61 -3.88
N ALA A 170 6.12 -1.73 -2.83
CA ALA A 170 5.89 -0.63 -1.91
C ALA A 170 6.24 -1.02 -0.46
N PRO A 171 7.53 -0.90 -0.06
CA PRO A 171 7.96 -1.24 1.29
C PRO A 171 7.37 -0.25 2.30
N SER A 172 6.46 -0.75 3.14
CA SER A 172 5.76 0.05 4.14
C SER A 172 6.29 -0.15 5.56
N ASP A 173 7.34 -0.97 5.69
CA ASP A 173 7.92 -1.48 6.94
C ASP A 173 8.62 -0.44 7.83
N MET A 174 9.07 0.68 7.24
CA MET A 174 9.83 1.75 7.93
C MET A 174 11.18 1.32 8.54
N MET A 175 11.80 0.25 8.06
CA MET A 175 13.17 -0.10 8.46
C MET A 175 14.19 0.85 7.81
N ASP A 176 15.32 1.03 8.47
CA ASP A 176 16.42 1.83 7.95
C ASP A 176 17.15 1.08 6.83
N GLY A 177 17.46 1.79 5.75
CA GLY A 177 18.23 1.25 4.62
C GLY A 177 17.51 0.24 3.73
N ARG A 178 16.25 -0.16 4.04
CA ARG A 178 15.54 -1.19 3.25
C ARG A 178 15.45 -0.89 1.76
N ILE A 179 15.22 0.37 1.39
CA ILE A 179 15.03 0.78 -0.01
C ILE A 179 16.29 0.48 -0.83
N GLY A 180 17.47 0.81 -0.28
CA GLY A 180 18.75 0.53 -0.92
C GLY A 180 19.04 -0.96 -1.05
N LYS A 181 18.78 -1.75 0.01
CA LYS A 181 18.97 -3.21 -0.02
C LYS A 181 18.01 -3.89 -1.01
N ILE A 182 16.73 -3.49 -1.04
CA ILE A 182 15.72 -3.99 -1.99
C ILE A 182 16.09 -3.63 -3.43
N ARG A 183 16.43 -2.36 -3.72
CA ARG A 183 16.85 -1.94 -5.06
C ARG A 183 18.04 -2.75 -5.57
N LYS A 184 19.11 -2.87 -4.77
CA LYS A 184 20.30 -3.65 -5.14
C LYS A 184 19.95 -5.11 -5.47
N ALA A 185 19.06 -5.71 -4.69
CA ALA A 185 18.62 -7.08 -4.92
C ALA A 185 17.80 -7.22 -6.21
N LEU A 186 16.83 -6.33 -6.46
CA LEU A 186 16.04 -6.32 -7.70
C LEU A 186 16.94 -6.18 -8.93
N ASP A 187 17.88 -5.22 -8.90
CA ASP A 187 18.79 -4.99 -10.03
C ASP A 187 19.71 -6.18 -10.30
N LYS A 188 20.24 -6.83 -9.24
CA LYS A 188 21.08 -8.03 -9.34
C LYS A 188 20.32 -9.22 -9.94
N ASN A 189 19.01 -9.29 -9.74
CA ASN A 189 18.15 -10.36 -10.25
C ASN A 189 17.39 -9.96 -11.54
N ASN A 190 17.88 -8.96 -12.28
CA ASN A 190 17.31 -8.49 -13.55
C ASN A 190 15.90 -7.86 -13.47
N PHE A 191 15.41 -7.49 -12.28
CA PHE A 191 14.15 -6.78 -12.08
C PHE A 191 14.30 -5.25 -12.11
N LYS A 192 15.14 -4.75 -13.02
CA LYS A 192 15.56 -3.33 -13.08
C LYS A 192 14.40 -2.35 -13.23
N LEU A 193 13.36 -2.75 -13.97
CA LEU A 193 12.19 -1.92 -14.28
C LEU A 193 11.10 -1.98 -13.22
N VAL A 194 11.19 -2.90 -12.25
CA VAL A 194 10.25 -2.95 -11.12
C VAL A 194 10.44 -1.68 -10.29
N GLN A 195 9.35 -0.94 -10.09
CA GLN A 195 9.38 0.33 -9.38
C GLN A 195 9.41 0.10 -7.87
N ILE A 196 9.93 1.09 -7.14
CA ILE A 196 9.83 1.13 -5.68
C ILE A 196 9.06 2.39 -5.29
N LEU A 197 7.91 2.23 -4.66
CA LEU A 197 7.18 3.31 -4.00
C LEU A 197 7.48 3.24 -2.51
N SER A 198 8.48 4.01 -2.08
CA SER A 198 8.86 4.05 -0.67
C SER A 198 7.77 4.73 0.15
N TYR A 199 7.28 4.06 1.19
CA TYR A 199 6.69 4.78 2.33
C TYR A 199 7.83 5.43 3.10
N ALA A 200 8.38 6.52 2.53
CA ALA A 200 9.54 7.21 3.10
C ALA A 200 9.21 7.80 4.46
N VAL A 201 7.99 8.34 4.58
CA VAL A 201 7.46 9.00 5.77
C VAL A 201 6.15 8.32 6.14
N LYS A 202 6.18 7.40 7.11
CA LYS A 202 5.00 6.73 7.68
C LYS A 202 5.00 6.97 9.19
N TYR A 203 4.04 7.77 9.64
CA TYR A 203 3.92 8.19 11.02
C TYR A 203 3.28 7.12 11.92
N ALA A 204 3.65 7.08 13.19
CA ALA A 204 3.00 6.27 14.21
C ALA A 204 1.61 6.84 14.54
N SER A 205 0.63 6.52 13.71
CA SER A 205 -0.70 7.16 13.69
C SER A 205 -1.81 6.27 14.26
N ASN A 206 -2.83 6.91 14.85
CA ASN A 206 -4.06 6.25 15.30
C ASN A 206 -5.09 6.04 14.17
N PHE A 207 -4.87 6.61 12.99
CA PHE A 207 -5.78 6.47 11.85
C PHE A 207 -5.77 5.08 11.21
N TYR A 208 -4.82 4.20 11.58
CA TYR A 208 -4.69 2.86 11.00
C TYR A 208 -5.66 1.81 11.56
N GLY A 209 -6.51 2.16 12.53
CA GLY A 209 -7.44 1.23 13.18
C GLY A 209 -8.30 0.40 12.20
N PRO A 210 -9.01 1.02 11.24
CA PRO A 210 -9.82 0.31 10.26
C PRO A 210 -8.99 -0.59 9.32
N PHE A 211 -7.79 -0.14 8.92
CA PHE A 211 -6.90 -0.95 8.07
C PHE A 211 -6.41 -2.20 8.83
N ARG A 212 -6.01 -2.06 10.10
CA ARG A 212 -5.59 -3.21 10.95
C ARG A 212 -6.70 -4.24 11.11
N ASP A 213 -7.96 -3.80 11.12
CA ASP A 213 -9.10 -4.70 11.05
C ASP A 213 -9.19 -5.36 9.66
N ALA A 214 -9.10 -4.58 8.58
CA ALA A 214 -9.14 -5.08 7.20
C ALA A 214 -8.11 -6.20 6.90
N ILE A 215 -6.89 -6.13 7.42
CA ILE A 215 -5.85 -7.17 7.24
C ILE A 215 -5.76 -8.19 8.40
N GLY A 216 -6.63 -8.05 9.41
CA GLY A 216 -6.69 -8.99 10.53
C GLY A 216 -5.46 -8.93 11.46
N SER A 217 -4.77 -7.79 11.52
CA SER A 217 -3.61 -7.56 12.42
C SER A 217 -4.01 -6.88 13.74
N LYS A 218 -5.24 -6.36 13.85
CA LYS A 218 -5.72 -5.65 15.04
C LYS A 218 -5.63 -6.46 16.34
N LYS A 219 -5.86 -7.78 16.29
CA LYS A 219 -5.75 -8.67 17.47
C LYS A 219 -4.31 -9.12 17.75
N SER A 220 -3.46 -9.14 16.72
CA SER A 220 -2.06 -9.57 16.81
C SER A 220 -1.18 -8.51 17.45
N LEU A 221 -1.37 -7.24 17.06
CA LEU A 221 -0.60 -6.11 17.57
C LEU A 221 -1.06 -5.73 18.98
N LYS A 222 -0.27 -6.09 19.98
CA LYS A 222 -0.53 -5.80 21.40
C LYS A 222 0.20 -4.57 21.93
N SER A 223 0.98 -3.91 21.09
CA SER A 223 1.85 -2.77 21.40
C SER A 223 1.73 -1.68 20.32
N ASP A 224 2.59 -0.66 20.36
CA ASP A 224 2.68 0.36 19.32
C ASP A 224 3.82 0.09 18.33
N LYS A 225 3.93 0.94 17.31
CA LYS A 225 4.94 0.86 16.24
C LYS A 225 5.93 2.04 16.32
N LYS A 226 6.05 2.70 17.48
CA LYS A 226 6.81 3.96 17.64
C LYS A 226 8.33 3.77 17.60
N ASN A 227 8.84 2.54 17.68
CA ASN A 227 10.26 2.26 17.57
C ASN A 227 10.78 2.28 16.12
N TYR A 228 9.92 2.46 15.11
CA TYR A 228 10.32 2.61 13.70
C TYR A 228 9.42 3.56 12.89
N GLN A 229 8.11 3.65 13.21
CA GLN A 229 7.25 4.65 12.59
C GLN A 229 7.50 6.04 13.19
N MET A 230 7.51 7.06 12.34
CA MET A 230 7.92 8.41 12.72
C MET A 230 6.98 9.04 13.75
N ASN A 231 7.54 9.91 14.59
CA ASN A 231 6.74 10.73 15.49
C ASN A 231 5.97 11.79 14.67
N PHE A 232 4.65 11.85 14.82
CA PHE A 232 3.79 12.78 14.08
C PHE A 232 3.99 14.26 14.46
N PHE A 233 4.76 14.56 15.51
CA PHE A 233 5.20 15.93 15.80
C PHE A 233 6.39 16.38 14.94
N ASN A 234 7.07 15.47 14.24
CA ASN A 234 8.32 15.76 13.55
C ASN A 234 8.09 16.02 12.05
N GLN A 235 8.11 17.29 11.66
CA GLN A 235 8.07 17.70 10.25
C GLN A 235 9.45 17.68 9.58
N LYS A 236 10.51 18.10 10.28
CA LYS A 236 11.86 18.21 9.70
C LYS A 236 12.57 16.86 9.51
N GLU A 237 12.12 15.83 10.20
CA GLU A 237 12.64 14.46 10.05
C GLU A 237 12.12 13.79 8.76
N ALA A 238 10.98 14.28 8.23
CA ALA A 238 10.32 13.80 7.03
C ALA A 238 10.95 14.41 5.76
#